data_AF-A0A7R9JZ50-F1
#
_entry.id   AF-A0A7R9JZ50-F1
#
_cell.length_a   1.000
_cell.length_b   1.000
_cell.length_c   1.000
_cell.angle_alpha   90.00
_cell.angle_beta   90.00
_cell.angle_gamma   90.00
#
_symmetry.space_group_name_H-M   'P 1'
#
loop_
_entity.id
_entity.type
_entity.pdbx_description
1 polymer ?
#
loop_
_entity_poly.entity_id
_entity_poly.type
_entity_poly.pdbx_seq_one_letter_code
_entity_poly.pdbx_strand_id
1 'polypeptide(L)'
;MADNFEMRRSPLPALVLALTLQATSAAVISRPRVGEDVSCGQLNVAVVVSSLVSDRQARYLEVSWDNASPLSGDWVGLFNHDPSSGSPTGPLFAVSVNTSSGWAFTGTRTDDVMTPGPLDFTSRCLGAWAAYVKADNTTVLTSNCLRGTGTSSSPRSTFNLVPSCMLPLCLSPGLVQTWLSDMKSSLSSLRLNDIFLPGSHDAGSYQEYSGIETLVTKYTITQEEDVLSQLIYGIRYLDLRVGYYPTRDPVWWVNHGVARLHPLQEFIDDVKTFIQATDEIVILDAHEFPQGFGSDLTVHRLLETYLREQLGTLTVPKSLSWSSTLGEVWSSGKRLILSYNQQQLVASSDLLWTGVSQQWGNVDTLDGLYNYLAGVMNK
;
A
#
# COMPACT_ATOMS: atom_id res chain seq x y z
N MET A 1 -27.05 11.11 10.73
CA MET A 1 -27.74 10.50 9.57
C MET A 1 -26.59 9.96 8.73
N ALA A 2 -26.24 8.67 8.76
CA ALA A 2 -27.01 7.43 8.90
C ALA A 2 -27.62 6.97 7.57
N ASP A 3 -26.74 6.55 6.67
CA ASP A 3 -27.08 5.95 5.39
C ASP A 3 -27.39 4.46 5.56
N ASN A 4 -28.69 4.14 5.50
CA ASN A 4 -29.19 2.78 5.33
C ASN A 4 -29.56 2.60 3.86
N PHE A 5 -28.89 1.70 3.13
CA PHE A 5 -29.35 1.25 1.81
C PHE A 5 -29.24 -0.27 1.66
N GLU A 6 -30.26 -0.87 1.05
CA GLU A 6 -30.44 -2.33 0.99
C GLU A 6 -29.57 -3.00 -0.09
N MET A 7 -28.77 -4.00 0.29
CA MET A 7 -28.10 -4.87 -0.68
C MET A 7 -29.09 -5.85 -1.34
N ARG A 8 -29.20 -5.78 -2.67
CA ARG A 8 -29.74 -6.89 -3.48
C ARG A 8 -28.62 -7.88 -3.83
N ARG A 9 -28.90 -9.18 -3.73
CA ARG A 9 -27.91 -10.25 -3.94
C ARG A 9 -27.65 -10.50 -5.43
N SER A 10 -26.39 -10.61 -5.80
CA SER A 10 -25.86 -11.18 -7.05
C SER A 10 -24.51 -11.88 -6.75
N PRO A 11 -23.95 -12.72 -7.64
CA PRO A 11 -22.95 -13.71 -7.24
C PRO A 11 -21.49 -13.21 -7.18
N LEU A 12 -20.81 -13.60 -6.09
CA LEU A 12 -19.35 -13.67 -5.85
C LEU A 12 -18.43 -12.70 -6.65
N PRO A 13 -18.21 -11.48 -6.15
CA PRO A 13 -17.08 -10.61 -6.52
C PRO A 13 -15.79 -10.95 -5.73
N ALA A 14 -14.66 -10.34 -6.10
CA ALA A 14 -13.40 -10.49 -5.36
C ALA A 14 -13.48 -9.84 -3.95
N LEU A 15 -12.94 -10.52 -2.94
CA LEU A 15 -12.92 -10.09 -1.55
C LEU A 15 -11.70 -9.21 -1.25
N VAL A 16 -11.81 -7.90 -1.47
CA VAL A 16 -10.82 -6.95 -0.95
C VAL A 16 -11.18 -6.60 0.49
N LEU A 17 -10.33 -7.03 1.43
CA LEU A 17 -10.50 -6.76 2.85
C LEU A 17 -9.91 -5.39 3.20
N ALA A 18 -10.72 -4.33 3.04
CA ALA A 18 -10.37 -2.96 3.39
C ALA A 18 -10.24 -2.77 4.92
N LEU A 19 -9.11 -3.23 5.47
CA LEU A 19 -8.76 -3.11 6.89
C LEU A 19 -8.25 -1.70 7.20
N THR A 20 -9.08 -0.88 7.83
CA THR A 20 -8.62 0.26 8.65
C THR A 20 -7.89 -0.27 9.88
N LEU A 21 -6.57 -0.44 9.74
CA LEU A 21 -5.70 -1.14 10.69
C LEU A 21 -5.40 -0.32 11.95
N GLN A 22 -6.36 -0.28 12.88
CA GLN A 22 -6.05 -0.08 14.29
C GLN A 22 -5.45 -1.38 14.84
N ALA A 23 -4.11 -1.43 14.90
CA ALA A 23 -3.36 -2.67 15.14
C ALA A 23 -3.58 -3.25 16.54
N THR A 24 -4.17 -4.44 16.61
CA THR A 24 -4.05 -5.39 17.73
C THR A 24 -3.78 -6.79 17.19
N SER A 25 -3.07 -7.62 17.96
CA SER A 25 -2.12 -8.57 17.39
C SER A 25 -2.59 -10.03 17.25
N ALA A 26 -1.89 -10.73 16.35
CA ALA A 26 -1.62 -12.17 16.31
C ALA A 26 -2.69 -13.14 15.76
N ALA A 27 -2.30 -13.83 14.69
CA ALA A 27 -2.80 -15.16 14.32
C ALA A 27 -1.61 -16.04 13.90
N VAL A 28 -1.62 -17.33 14.27
CA VAL A 28 -0.56 -18.30 13.95
C VAL A 28 -1.06 -19.25 12.86
N ILE A 29 -0.29 -19.38 11.77
CA ILE A 29 -0.58 -20.31 10.66
C ILE A 29 0.64 -21.23 10.43
N SER A 30 0.38 -22.48 10.05
CA SER A 30 1.35 -23.58 10.06
C SER A 30 1.87 -23.98 8.65
N ARG A 31 2.94 -24.78 8.63
CA ARG A 31 3.84 -24.97 7.48
C ARG A 31 3.26 -25.82 6.32
N PRO A 32 3.42 -25.39 5.05
CA PRO A 32 3.56 -26.27 3.89
C PRO A 32 4.90 -27.04 3.90
N ARG A 33 5.10 -28.01 2.99
CA ARG A 33 6.38 -28.74 2.84
C ARG A 33 7.04 -28.49 1.48
N VAL A 34 8.32 -28.14 1.55
CA VAL A 34 9.45 -28.31 0.59
C VAL A 34 9.10 -28.74 -0.84
N GLY A 35 9.53 -27.91 -1.81
CA GLY A 35 9.55 -28.22 -3.26
C GLY A 35 10.40 -27.23 -4.06
N GLU A 36 11.72 -27.36 -3.95
CA GLU A 36 12.81 -26.83 -4.82
C GLU A 36 12.94 -25.31 -5.11
N ASP A 37 14.09 -24.76 -4.69
CA ASP A 37 14.82 -23.57 -5.17
C ASP A 37 14.07 -22.31 -5.65
N VAL A 38 13.54 -21.58 -4.68
CA VAL A 38 13.78 -20.13 -4.56
C VAL A 38 14.50 -19.90 -3.22
N SER A 39 15.52 -19.05 -3.16
CA SER A 39 16.44 -18.94 -2.01
C SER A 39 15.86 -18.17 -0.80
N CYS A 40 14.65 -18.51 -0.38
CA CYS A 40 13.99 -18.04 0.85
C CYS A 40 14.60 -18.69 2.12
N GLY A 41 15.92 -18.71 2.19
CA GLY A 41 16.72 -19.46 3.17
C GLY A 41 18.16 -18.94 3.31
N GLN A 42 18.38 -17.65 3.01
CA GLN A 42 19.60 -16.92 3.33
C GLN A 42 19.31 -15.91 4.46
N LEU A 43 20.31 -15.65 5.30
CA LEU A 43 20.22 -14.68 6.39
C LEU A 43 19.98 -13.26 5.83
N ASN A 44 18.86 -12.66 6.22
CA ASN A 44 18.46 -11.31 5.82
C ASN A 44 18.39 -10.37 7.03
N VAL A 45 18.63 -9.08 6.80
CA VAL A 45 18.34 -7.99 7.73
C VAL A 45 17.68 -6.82 7.01
N ALA A 46 16.87 -6.05 7.71
CA ALA A 46 16.24 -4.84 7.18
C ALA A 46 16.12 -3.74 8.23
N VAL A 47 16.08 -2.49 7.75
CA VAL A 47 15.51 -1.37 8.49
C VAL A 47 14.07 -1.21 8.01
N VAL A 48 13.12 -1.13 8.94
CA VAL A 48 11.70 -0.85 8.66
C VAL A 48 11.23 0.33 9.51
N VAL A 49 10.03 0.84 9.22
CA VAL A 49 9.40 1.90 10.02
C VAL A 49 8.26 1.32 10.85
N SER A 50 8.22 1.71 12.12
CA SER A 50 7.30 1.18 13.12
C SER A 50 5.84 1.49 12.77
N SER A 51 4.94 0.52 12.97
CA SER A 51 3.48 0.71 12.89
C SER A 51 2.87 1.39 14.12
N LEU A 52 3.65 1.59 15.18
CA LEU A 52 3.14 2.10 16.45
C LEU A 52 2.97 3.63 16.42
N VAL A 53 1.85 4.06 15.83
CA VAL A 53 1.41 5.45 15.82
C VAL A 53 0.68 5.78 17.12
N SER A 54 1.06 6.89 17.76
CA SER A 54 0.34 7.53 18.87
C SER A 54 0.56 9.05 18.82
N ASP A 55 -0.19 9.82 19.61
CA ASP A 55 -0.15 11.30 19.71
C ASP A 55 1.26 11.92 19.88
N ARG A 56 2.28 11.11 20.18
CA ARG A 56 3.68 11.54 20.35
C ARG A 56 4.70 10.63 19.65
N GLN A 57 4.26 9.56 19.00
CA GLN A 57 5.11 8.53 18.38
C GLN A 57 4.65 8.29 16.95
N ALA A 58 5.51 8.65 16.00
CA ALA A 58 5.40 8.28 14.60
C ALA A 58 6.83 8.18 14.04
N ARG A 59 7.01 7.44 12.94
CA ARG A 59 8.26 7.42 12.15
C ARG A 59 9.51 7.04 12.97
N TYR A 60 9.39 6.02 13.81
CA TYR A 60 10.53 5.39 14.46
C TYR A 60 11.05 4.23 13.62
N LEU A 61 12.38 4.08 13.59
CA LEU A 61 13.04 2.98 12.91
C LEU A 61 13.03 1.70 13.77
N GLU A 62 12.85 0.56 13.13
CA GLU A 62 13.02 -0.77 13.71
C GLU A 62 14.01 -1.56 12.87
N VAL A 63 14.77 -2.46 13.50
CA VAL A 63 15.62 -3.41 12.78
C VAL A 63 15.00 -4.80 12.85
N SER A 64 15.00 -5.53 11.75
CA SER A 64 14.53 -6.91 11.69
C SER A 64 15.58 -7.84 11.08
N TRP A 65 15.48 -9.12 11.42
CA TRP A 65 16.31 -10.20 10.88
C TRP A 65 15.47 -11.45 10.63
N ASP A 66 15.86 -12.23 9.62
CA ASP A 66 15.24 -13.52 9.33
C ASP A 66 16.27 -14.54 8.85
N ASN A 67 15.97 -15.82 9.04
CA ASN A 67 16.81 -16.97 8.73
C ASN A 67 18.26 -16.85 9.27
N ALA A 68 18.41 -16.28 10.47
CA ALA A 68 19.66 -16.27 11.21
C ALA A 68 19.96 -17.65 11.84
N SER A 69 21.25 -17.93 12.01
CA SER A 69 21.76 -19.05 12.82
C SER A 69 22.66 -18.48 13.92
N PRO A 70 22.08 -17.85 14.96
CA PRO A 70 22.84 -17.05 15.92
C PRO A 70 23.78 -17.89 16.79
N LEU A 71 25.00 -17.37 16.97
CA LEU A 71 25.93 -17.79 18.00
C LEU A 71 25.90 -16.82 19.18
N SER A 72 26.35 -17.29 20.34
CA SER A 72 26.42 -16.48 21.56
C SER A 72 27.29 -15.24 21.35
N GLY A 73 26.66 -14.06 21.37
CA GLY A 73 27.32 -12.76 21.18
C GLY A 73 27.08 -12.12 19.81
N ASP A 74 26.43 -12.79 18.88
CA ASP A 74 25.99 -12.16 17.62
C ASP A 74 24.91 -11.09 17.88
N TRP A 75 24.88 -10.05 17.04
CA TRP A 75 23.98 -8.91 17.19
C TRP A 75 23.55 -8.31 15.85
N VAL A 76 22.44 -7.57 15.88
CA VAL A 76 21.98 -6.73 14.76
C VAL A 76 22.07 -5.26 15.18
N GLY A 77 22.62 -4.43 14.29
CA GLY A 77 22.82 -3.00 14.53
C GLY A 77 22.11 -2.11 13.51
N LEU A 78 21.71 -0.91 13.95
CA LEU A 78 21.32 0.22 13.09
C LEU A 78 22.51 1.18 12.95
N PHE A 79 22.79 1.67 11.74
CA PHE A 79 23.90 2.56 11.41
C PHE A 79 23.43 3.71 10.51
N ASN A 80 24.20 4.80 10.46
CA ASN A 80 24.01 5.95 9.54
C ASN A 80 24.94 5.90 8.30
N HIS A 81 25.58 4.76 8.06
CA HIS A 81 26.56 4.50 7.00
C HIS A 81 26.56 3.00 6.69
N ASP A 82 27.13 2.58 5.55
CA ASP A 82 27.25 1.15 5.22
C ASP A 82 28.33 0.48 6.09
N PRO A 83 27.97 -0.40 7.05
CA PRO A 83 28.95 -1.04 7.92
C PRO A 83 29.77 -2.12 7.19
N SER A 84 29.39 -2.53 5.97
CA SER A 84 30.21 -3.43 5.14
C SER A 84 31.37 -2.71 4.44
N SER A 85 31.32 -1.38 4.37
CA SER A 85 32.37 -0.54 3.75
C SER A 85 33.54 -0.21 4.70
N GLY A 86 33.51 -0.69 5.94
CA GLY A 86 34.51 -0.44 6.97
C GLY A 86 34.39 -1.43 8.14
N SER A 87 34.66 -0.97 9.35
CA SER A 87 34.34 -1.73 10.57
C SER A 87 32.95 -1.33 11.09
N PRO A 88 32.15 -2.25 11.68
CA PRO A 88 30.80 -1.96 12.19
C PRO A 88 30.82 -1.21 13.54
N THR A 89 31.56 -0.10 13.61
CA THR A 89 31.79 0.71 14.82
C THR A 89 30.84 1.90 14.89
N GLY A 90 30.31 2.19 16.08
CA GLY A 90 29.38 3.29 16.30
C GLY A 90 27.96 3.05 15.76
N PRO A 91 27.31 1.91 16.05
CA PRO A 91 25.89 1.75 15.76
C PRO A 91 25.06 2.78 16.55
N LEU A 92 23.97 3.26 15.94
CA LEU A 92 22.93 4.08 16.57
C LEU A 92 22.13 3.27 17.59
N PHE A 93 21.94 1.98 17.30
CA PHE A 93 21.24 1.01 18.13
C PHE A 93 21.82 -0.39 17.87
N ALA A 94 21.85 -1.26 18.88
CA ALA A 94 22.27 -2.65 18.74
C ALA A 94 21.45 -3.59 19.64
N VAL A 95 21.13 -4.79 19.14
CA VAL A 95 20.39 -5.83 19.86
C VAL A 95 21.07 -7.19 19.67
N SER A 96 21.26 -7.95 20.76
CA SER A 96 21.76 -9.32 20.70
C SER A 96 20.76 -10.26 20.05
N VAL A 97 21.19 -11.06 19.08
CA VAL A 97 20.30 -12.01 18.41
C VAL A 97 20.37 -13.38 19.09
N ASN A 98 19.20 -13.87 19.51
CA ASN A 98 19.02 -15.18 20.15
C ASN A 98 17.97 -16.07 19.44
N THR A 99 17.29 -15.55 18.42
CA THR A 99 16.31 -16.26 17.58
C THR A 99 16.74 -16.26 16.11
N SER A 100 16.25 -17.23 15.32
CA SER A 100 16.46 -17.23 13.86
C SER A 100 15.82 -16.02 13.16
N SER A 101 14.72 -15.52 13.73
CA SER A 101 13.89 -14.47 13.15
C SER A 101 13.41 -13.54 14.26
N GLY A 102 13.32 -12.24 14.00
CA GLY A 102 12.91 -11.27 15.01
C GLY A 102 13.02 -9.83 14.56
N TRP A 103 12.69 -8.92 15.47
CA TRP A 103 12.77 -7.48 15.27
C TRP A 103 13.03 -6.77 16.61
N ALA A 104 13.51 -5.53 16.54
CA ALA A 104 13.70 -4.67 17.69
C ALA A 104 13.43 -3.20 17.33
N PHE A 105 12.61 -2.56 18.17
CA PHE A 105 12.39 -1.11 18.15
C PHE A 105 13.66 -0.37 18.55
N THR A 106 14.17 0.52 17.69
CA THR A 106 15.48 1.17 17.94
C THR A 106 15.40 2.44 18.79
N GLY A 107 14.22 3.05 18.88
CA GLY A 107 14.05 4.39 19.48
C GLY A 107 14.67 5.53 18.67
N THR A 108 15.23 5.27 17.50
CA THR A 108 15.76 6.28 16.56
C THR A 108 14.66 6.75 15.62
N ARG A 109 14.57 8.06 15.29
CA ARG A 109 13.59 8.57 14.32
C ARG A 109 14.13 8.52 12.90
N THR A 110 13.24 8.53 11.91
CA THR A 110 13.59 8.74 10.50
C THR A 110 14.44 10.00 10.32
N ASP A 111 13.99 11.10 10.92
CA ASP A 111 14.53 12.45 10.74
C ASP A 111 15.96 12.60 11.32
N ASP A 112 16.37 11.70 12.23
CA ASP A 112 17.71 11.69 12.85
C ASP A 112 18.78 11.04 11.94
N VAL A 113 18.36 10.26 10.94
CA VAL A 113 19.25 9.38 10.14
C VAL A 113 19.10 9.58 8.64
N MET A 114 17.94 10.01 8.18
CA MET A 114 17.61 10.04 6.76
C MET A 114 18.05 11.32 6.05
N THR A 115 18.81 11.15 4.97
CA THR A 115 19.24 12.27 4.11
C THR A 115 18.27 12.47 2.95
N PRO A 116 17.70 13.67 2.75
CA PRO A 116 16.92 13.97 1.56
C PRO A 116 17.83 14.01 0.32
N GLY A 117 17.29 13.66 -0.84
CA GLY A 117 18.01 13.65 -2.12
C GLY A 117 17.18 14.24 -3.27
N PRO A 118 17.76 14.39 -4.48
CA PRO A 118 17.06 14.93 -5.64
C PRO A 118 15.90 14.03 -6.12
N LEU A 119 14.98 14.59 -6.92
CA LEU A 119 13.95 13.82 -7.62
C LEU A 119 14.58 12.93 -8.69
N ASP A 120 14.74 11.64 -8.38
CA ASP A 120 15.11 10.61 -9.35
C ASP A 120 14.59 9.24 -8.90
N PHE A 121 14.04 8.47 -9.84
CA PHE A 121 13.53 7.12 -9.61
C PHE A 121 14.66 6.07 -9.43
N THR A 122 15.83 6.47 -8.90
CA THR A 122 16.93 5.54 -8.61
C THR A 122 16.92 5.13 -7.14
N SER A 123 16.87 3.82 -6.90
CA SER A 123 16.91 3.23 -5.56
C SER A 123 18.31 3.39 -4.95
N ARG A 124 18.53 4.44 -4.16
CA ARG A 124 19.71 4.63 -3.30
C ARG A 124 19.40 4.32 -1.85
N CYS A 125 20.42 4.13 -1.01
CA CYS A 125 20.22 4.10 0.44
C CYS A 125 19.91 5.51 0.97
N LEU A 126 18.97 5.63 1.91
CA LEU A 126 18.52 6.92 2.47
C LEU A 126 19.33 7.37 3.69
N GLY A 127 20.40 6.65 4.06
CA GLY A 127 21.26 6.93 5.21
C GLY A 127 21.13 5.91 6.34
N ALA A 128 19.95 5.30 6.54
CA ALA A 128 19.74 4.27 7.56
C ALA A 128 20.14 2.86 7.03
N TRP A 129 20.95 2.14 7.81
CA TRP A 129 21.46 0.80 7.50
C TRP A 129 21.24 -0.18 8.65
N ALA A 130 20.88 -1.43 8.32
CA ALA A 130 20.89 -2.56 9.24
C ALA A 130 22.04 -3.50 8.88
N ALA A 131 22.67 -4.13 9.88
CA ALA A 131 23.63 -5.21 9.64
C ALA A 131 23.59 -6.29 10.72
N TYR A 132 23.83 -7.53 10.30
CA TYR A 132 24.09 -8.65 11.18
C TYR A 132 25.60 -8.77 11.42
N VAL A 133 26.02 -8.70 12.67
CA VAL A 133 27.43 -8.68 13.09
C VAL A 133 27.72 -9.87 13.99
N LYS A 134 28.87 -10.52 13.77
CA LYS A 134 29.35 -11.62 14.62
C LYS A 134 29.80 -11.12 16.00
N ALA A 135 29.85 -12.06 16.95
CA ALA A 135 30.45 -11.86 18.28
C ALA A 135 31.92 -11.35 18.29
N ASP A 136 32.62 -11.35 17.16
CA ASP A 136 33.95 -10.75 17.00
C ASP A 136 33.94 -9.21 16.82
N ASN A 137 32.75 -8.61 16.65
CA ASN A 137 32.52 -7.18 16.40
C ASN A 137 33.23 -6.61 15.15
N THR A 138 33.59 -7.46 14.19
CA THR A 138 34.28 -7.08 12.95
C THR A 138 33.67 -7.73 11.70
N THR A 139 33.19 -8.97 11.80
CA THR A 139 32.58 -9.70 10.68
C THR A 139 31.11 -9.32 10.54
N VAL A 140 30.79 -8.53 9.52
CA VAL A 140 29.42 -8.33 9.02
C VAL A 140 29.04 -9.54 8.15
N LEU A 141 27.97 -10.27 8.50
CA LEU A 141 27.46 -11.38 7.66
C LEU A 141 26.58 -10.89 6.51
N THR A 142 25.83 -9.82 6.75
CA THR A 142 24.95 -9.17 5.77
C THR A 142 24.66 -7.75 6.24
N SER A 143 24.58 -6.81 5.31
CA SER A 143 24.06 -5.46 5.54
C SER A 143 22.98 -5.13 4.50
N ASN A 144 22.05 -4.28 4.90
CA ASN A 144 21.00 -3.76 4.04
C ASN A 144 20.66 -2.33 4.48
N CYS A 145 19.97 -1.56 3.64
CA CYS A 145 19.64 -0.18 3.93
C CYS A 145 18.16 0.12 3.70
N LEU A 146 17.64 1.12 4.42
CA LEU A 146 16.38 1.74 4.05
C LEU A 146 16.60 2.47 2.73
N ARG A 147 16.03 1.97 1.64
CA ARG A 147 16.25 2.47 0.28
C ARG A 147 15.17 3.43 -0.17
N GLY A 148 15.52 4.37 -1.05
CA GLY A 148 14.56 5.20 -1.75
C GLY A 148 15.09 6.22 -2.74
N THR A 149 14.11 6.95 -3.26
CA THR A 149 14.13 7.98 -4.31
C THR A 149 13.83 9.32 -3.64
N GLY A 150 14.42 10.44 -4.08
CA GLY A 150 14.13 11.72 -3.41
C GLY A 150 12.73 12.24 -3.71
N THR A 151 12.13 12.95 -2.74
CA THR A 151 10.97 13.84 -2.91
C THR A 151 11.45 15.29 -2.83
N SER A 152 10.80 16.22 -3.54
CA SER A 152 11.30 17.60 -3.64
C SER A 152 10.85 18.48 -2.47
N SER A 153 11.64 19.50 -2.18
CA SER A 153 11.48 20.36 -1.02
C SER A 153 10.27 21.30 -1.11
N SER A 154 9.26 21.08 -0.26
CA SER A 154 8.52 22.21 0.34
C SER A 154 9.23 22.61 1.65
N PRO A 155 9.25 23.90 2.06
CA PRO A 155 10.07 24.37 3.19
C PRO A 155 9.71 23.81 4.59
N ARG A 156 8.72 22.92 4.68
CA ARG A 156 8.35 22.17 5.89
C ARG A 156 7.95 20.71 5.60
N SER A 157 8.32 20.13 4.44
CA SER A 157 8.06 18.71 4.16
C SER A 157 8.66 17.83 5.27
N THR A 158 7.82 17.03 5.92
CA THR A 158 8.25 16.15 7.01
C THR A 158 8.26 14.70 6.51
N PHE A 159 9.26 13.88 6.88
CA PHE A 159 9.45 12.55 6.28
C PHE A 159 8.38 11.52 6.73
N ASN A 160 7.26 11.43 6.03
CA ASN A 160 6.32 10.33 6.25
C ASN A 160 6.87 9.00 5.71
N LEU A 161 6.71 7.95 6.51
CA LEU A 161 7.03 6.57 6.17
C LEU A 161 6.08 5.60 6.88
N VAL A 162 5.87 4.45 6.25
CA VAL A 162 4.70 3.58 6.39
C VAL A 162 4.66 2.80 7.72
N PRO A 163 3.47 2.63 8.34
CA PRO A 163 3.30 1.70 9.46
C PRO A 163 3.40 0.22 9.03
N SER A 164 4.32 -0.53 9.63
CA SER A 164 4.51 -1.98 9.41
C SER A 164 3.31 -2.86 9.82
N CYS A 165 2.46 -3.24 8.86
CA CYS A 165 1.45 -4.31 9.01
C CYS A 165 1.19 -5.14 7.72
N MET A 166 2.26 -5.55 7.04
CA MET A 166 2.23 -6.64 6.06
C MET A 166 3.41 -7.61 6.25
N LEU A 167 3.19 -8.87 5.87
CA LEU A 167 3.98 -10.07 6.22
C LEU A 167 5.44 -10.07 5.72
N PRO A 168 6.33 -10.91 6.32
CA PRO A 168 7.73 -10.98 5.93
C PRO A 168 7.93 -11.63 4.56
N LEU A 169 8.71 -10.98 3.70
CA LEU A 169 9.40 -11.52 2.53
C LEU A 169 10.58 -10.61 2.17
N CYS A 170 11.61 -11.14 1.50
CA CYS A 170 12.85 -10.39 1.24
C CYS A 170 12.64 -9.30 0.18
N LEU A 171 12.92 -8.04 0.50
CA LEU A 171 12.70 -6.89 -0.39
C LEU A 171 13.88 -5.90 -0.45
N SER A 172 14.14 -5.39 -1.65
CA SER A 172 14.90 -4.16 -1.94
C SER A 172 14.87 -3.88 -3.45
N PRO A 173 14.06 -2.91 -3.92
CA PRO A 173 14.68 -1.72 -4.51
C PRO A 173 13.91 -0.38 -4.34
N GLY A 174 13.72 0.09 -3.10
CA GLY A 174 13.80 1.52 -2.75
C GLY A 174 12.65 2.51 -3.06
N LEU A 175 12.01 2.97 -1.98
CA LEU A 175 10.84 3.87 -1.85
C LEU A 175 9.64 3.55 -2.73
N VAL A 176 9.80 3.51 -4.05
CA VAL A 176 8.78 2.93 -4.93
C VAL A 176 8.76 1.43 -4.63
N GLN A 177 7.86 1.03 -3.72
CA GLN A 177 7.64 -0.38 -3.46
C GLN A 177 7.25 -1.03 -4.78
N THR A 178 8.04 -2.01 -5.21
CA THR A 178 7.84 -2.78 -6.45
C THR A 178 7.46 -4.23 -6.12
N TRP A 179 6.94 -4.42 -4.90
CA TRP A 179 6.77 -5.72 -4.24
C TRP A 179 5.99 -6.75 -5.05
N LEU A 180 5.01 -6.33 -5.88
CA LEU A 180 4.22 -7.26 -6.67
C LEU A 180 5.03 -7.78 -7.86
N SER A 181 5.74 -6.88 -8.56
CA SER A 181 6.58 -7.20 -9.73
C SER A 181 7.92 -7.84 -9.35
N ASP A 182 8.52 -7.46 -8.23
CA ASP A 182 9.69 -8.12 -7.63
C ASP A 182 9.40 -9.61 -7.36
N MET A 183 8.20 -9.91 -6.86
CA MET A 183 7.76 -11.28 -6.55
C MET A 183 7.06 -12.00 -7.72
N LYS A 184 7.24 -11.53 -8.96
CA LYS A 184 6.68 -12.15 -10.18
C LYS A 184 6.86 -13.65 -10.28
N SER A 185 8.04 -14.16 -9.94
CA SER A 185 8.38 -15.59 -9.98
C SER A 185 7.45 -16.44 -9.09
N SER A 186 7.06 -15.91 -7.93
CA SER A 186 6.19 -16.59 -6.95
C SER A 186 4.70 -16.30 -7.15
N LEU A 187 4.35 -15.09 -7.60
CA LEU A 187 2.97 -14.61 -7.63
C LEU A 187 2.26 -14.80 -8.99
N SER A 188 2.97 -14.98 -10.11
CA SER A 188 2.37 -15.01 -11.46
C SER A 188 1.32 -16.12 -11.68
N SER A 189 1.36 -17.19 -10.89
CA SER A 189 0.40 -18.30 -10.94
C SER A 189 -0.87 -18.06 -10.11
N LEU A 190 -0.86 -17.09 -9.19
CA LEU A 190 -1.98 -16.76 -8.32
C LEU A 190 -2.99 -15.86 -9.04
N ARG A 191 -4.27 -16.01 -8.70
CA ARG A 191 -5.34 -15.14 -9.20
C ARG A 191 -5.41 -13.82 -8.44
N LEU A 192 -5.98 -12.81 -9.09
CA LEU A 192 -6.31 -11.52 -8.44
C LEU A 192 -7.21 -11.69 -7.21
N ASN A 193 -8.05 -12.73 -7.16
CA ASN A 193 -8.91 -13.05 -6.02
C ASN A 193 -8.25 -13.98 -4.96
N ASP A 194 -7.04 -14.50 -5.22
CA ASP A 194 -6.32 -15.47 -4.36
C ASP A 194 -5.13 -14.81 -3.61
N ILE A 195 -4.99 -13.49 -3.70
CA ILE A 195 -3.88 -12.69 -3.13
C ILE A 195 -4.40 -11.61 -2.17
N PHE A 196 -3.55 -11.18 -1.24
CA PHE A 196 -3.80 -9.96 -0.46
C PHE A 196 -3.20 -8.75 -1.21
N LEU A 197 -3.99 -7.70 -1.40
CA LEU A 197 -3.55 -6.39 -1.88
C LEU A 197 -3.88 -5.33 -0.82
N PRO A 198 -2.93 -4.52 -0.35
CA PRO A 198 -3.21 -3.39 0.55
C PRO A 198 -3.93 -2.27 -0.21
N GLY A 199 -4.85 -1.59 0.47
CA GLY A 199 -5.79 -0.64 -0.15
C GLY A 199 -6.27 0.48 0.77
N SER A 200 -6.74 1.56 0.17
CA SER A 200 -7.22 2.79 0.84
C SER A 200 -8.69 3.08 0.48
N HIS A 201 -9.62 3.24 1.43
CA HIS A 201 -10.96 3.82 1.18
C HIS A 201 -10.88 5.35 1.15
N ASP A 202 -11.60 5.98 0.22
CA ASP A 202 -11.38 7.38 -0.14
C ASP A 202 -9.87 7.65 -0.33
N ALA A 203 -9.24 6.93 -1.27
CA ALA A 203 -7.82 7.10 -1.53
C ALA A 203 -7.46 8.56 -1.88
N GLY A 204 -8.41 9.30 -2.47
CA GLY A 204 -8.26 10.72 -2.77
C GLY A 204 -8.80 11.68 -1.69
N SER A 205 -9.17 11.22 -0.49
CA SER A 205 -9.50 12.09 0.65
C SER A 205 -8.30 12.29 1.57
N TYR A 206 -7.26 12.88 1.00
CA TYR A 206 -6.01 13.18 1.68
C TYR A 206 -5.89 14.66 2.08
N GLN A 207 -5.29 14.91 3.24
CA GLN A 207 -4.82 16.23 3.66
C GLN A 207 -3.73 16.07 4.74
N GLU A 208 -2.57 16.72 4.56
CA GLU A 208 -1.51 16.74 5.60
C GLU A 208 -2.06 17.23 6.95
N TYR A 209 -1.75 16.52 8.04
CA TYR A 209 -2.26 16.85 9.36
C TYR A 209 -1.55 18.08 9.95
N SER A 210 -2.22 19.23 9.89
CA SER A 210 -1.71 20.53 10.34
C SER A 210 -1.67 20.73 11.86
N GLY A 211 -1.90 19.67 12.66
CA GLY A 211 -2.04 19.77 14.11
C GLY A 211 -3.40 20.31 14.59
N ILE A 212 -4.35 20.55 13.68
CA ILE A 212 -5.69 21.09 13.98
C ILE A 212 -6.76 20.20 13.33
N GLU A 213 -7.43 19.39 14.14
CA GLU A 213 -8.64 18.68 13.72
C GLU A 213 -9.86 19.61 13.79
N THR A 214 -10.67 19.63 12.73
CA THR A 214 -11.99 20.26 12.69
C THR A 214 -13.07 19.20 12.56
N LEU A 215 -14.32 19.49 12.91
CA LEU A 215 -15.42 18.55 12.67
C LEU A 215 -15.58 18.17 11.19
N VAL A 216 -15.21 19.05 10.26
CA VAL A 216 -15.22 18.72 8.82
C VAL A 216 -14.09 17.74 8.50
N THR A 217 -12.83 18.08 8.83
CA THR A 217 -11.70 17.21 8.52
C THR A 217 -11.80 15.85 9.21
N LYS A 218 -12.26 15.79 10.47
CA LYS A 218 -12.51 14.56 11.24
C LYS A 218 -13.39 13.52 10.55
N TYR A 219 -14.42 13.96 9.84
CA TYR A 219 -15.37 13.07 9.16
C TYR A 219 -15.20 13.05 7.64
N THR A 220 -14.18 13.75 7.12
CA THR A 220 -13.92 13.82 5.67
C THR A 220 -12.60 13.19 5.30
N ILE A 221 -11.50 13.56 5.97
CA ILE A 221 -10.15 13.11 5.61
C ILE A 221 -9.92 11.70 6.13
N THR A 222 -9.47 10.80 5.26
CA THR A 222 -9.17 9.39 5.58
C THR A 222 -7.69 9.04 5.42
N GLN A 223 -6.93 9.87 4.71
CA GLN A 223 -5.51 9.71 4.43
C GLN A 223 -4.73 11.00 4.77
N GLU A 224 -3.44 10.91 5.12
CA GLU A 224 -2.57 12.10 5.16
C GLU A 224 -1.81 12.32 3.83
N GLU A 225 -1.62 11.24 3.06
CA GLU A 225 -0.74 11.16 1.88
C GLU A 225 -1.50 11.28 0.56
N ASP A 226 -0.89 11.93 -0.43
CA ASP A 226 -1.42 11.95 -1.81
C ASP A 226 -1.42 10.56 -2.48
N VAL A 227 -2.06 10.47 -3.65
CA VAL A 227 -2.34 9.18 -4.31
C VAL A 227 -1.06 8.57 -4.85
N LEU A 228 -0.15 9.38 -5.39
CA LEU A 228 1.17 8.94 -5.82
C LEU A 228 1.97 8.40 -4.64
N SER A 229 1.97 9.10 -3.50
CA SER A 229 2.69 8.67 -2.29
C SER A 229 2.11 7.37 -1.72
N GLN A 230 0.78 7.22 -1.65
CA GLN A 230 0.14 5.95 -1.29
C GLN A 230 0.59 4.78 -2.19
N LEU A 231 0.63 4.97 -3.51
CA LEU A 231 1.09 3.95 -4.46
C LEU A 231 2.58 3.63 -4.30
N ILE A 232 3.43 4.66 -4.13
CA ILE A 232 4.86 4.53 -3.82
C ILE A 232 5.04 3.68 -2.55
N TYR A 233 4.28 3.95 -1.49
CA TYR A 233 4.29 3.21 -0.22
C TYR A 233 3.72 1.79 -0.28
N GLY A 234 3.21 1.35 -1.44
CA GLY A 234 2.88 -0.06 -1.70
C GLY A 234 1.39 -0.37 -1.86
N ILE A 235 0.49 0.62 -1.76
CA ILE A 235 -0.95 0.46 -1.99
C ILE A 235 -1.20 -0.03 -3.43
N ARG A 236 -2.07 -1.05 -3.60
CA ARG A 236 -2.46 -1.59 -4.92
C ARG A 236 -3.97 -1.61 -5.17
N TYR A 237 -4.78 -1.21 -4.19
CA TYR A 237 -6.22 -0.93 -4.37
C TYR A 237 -6.52 0.52 -3.98
N LEU A 238 -6.97 1.31 -4.95
CA LEU A 238 -7.41 2.69 -4.75
C LEU A 238 -8.92 2.77 -4.90
N ASP A 239 -9.59 3.14 -3.82
CA ASP A 239 -11.02 3.45 -3.77
C ASP A 239 -11.24 4.91 -4.18
N LEU A 240 -11.96 5.10 -5.28
CA LEU A 240 -12.24 6.38 -5.88
C LEU A 240 -13.74 6.68 -5.81
N ARG A 241 -14.09 7.63 -4.94
CA ARG A 241 -15.45 8.12 -4.71
C ARG A 241 -15.60 9.50 -5.43
N VAL A 242 -16.47 9.61 -6.44
CA VAL A 242 -16.44 10.67 -7.49
C VAL A 242 -17.66 11.62 -7.48
N GLY A 243 -17.42 12.93 -7.59
CA GLY A 243 -18.44 13.95 -7.79
C GLY A 243 -18.45 14.59 -9.20
N TYR A 244 -19.64 14.86 -9.73
CA TYR A 244 -19.89 15.62 -10.96
C TYR A 244 -20.50 17.00 -10.67
N TYR A 245 -19.90 18.04 -11.24
CA TYR A 245 -20.28 19.44 -11.02
C TYR A 245 -20.35 20.21 -12.34
N PRO A 246 -21.45 20.12 -13.12
CA PRO A 246 -21.55 20.66 -14.49
C PRO A 246 -21.48 22.20 -14.59
N THR A 247 -21.51 22.92 -13.47
CA THR A 247 -21.40 24.39 -13.39
C THR A 247 -20.07 24.86 -12.78
N ARG A 248 -19.08 23.97 -12.69
CA ARG A 248 -17.72 24.25 -12.20
C ARG A 248 -16.70 23.96 -13.29
N ASP A 249 -15.54 24.57 -13.17
CA ASP A 249 -14.32 24.16 -13.86
C ASP A 249 -13.26 23.84 -12.80
N PRO A 250 -12.66 22.64 -12.78
CA PRO A 250 -13.07 21.43 -13.52
C PRO A 250 -14.46 20.92 -13.11
N VAL A 251 -15.06 20.08 -13.96
CA VAL A 251 -16.38 19.44 -13.69
C VAL A 251 -16.28 18.17 -12.83
N TRP A 252 -15.14 17.47 -12.84
CA TRP A 252 -14.93 16.22 -12.11
C TRP A 252 -14.05 16.41 -10.87
N TRP A 253 -14.51 15.88 -9.73
CA TRP A 253 -13.84 16.01 -8.43
C TRP A 253 -13.83 14.67 -7.69
N VAL A 254 -12.84 14.49 -6.82
CA VAL A 254 -12.89 13.50 -5.75
C VAL A 254 -13.78 14.03 -4.62
N ASN A 255 -14.59 13.14 -4.05
CA ASN A 255 -15.56 13.45 -3.03
C ASN A 255 -15.58 12.39 -1.93
N HIS A 256 -15.63 12.78 -0.67
CA HIS A 256 -16.12 11.90 0.40
C HIS A 256 -17.54 12.38 0.78
N GLY A 257 -18.55 11.62 0.34
CA GLY A 257 -19.95 12.02 0.46
C GLY A 257 -20.23 13.39 -0.17
N VAL A 258 -20.85 14.30 0.59
CA VAL A 258 -21.14 15.67 0.14
C VAL A 258 -19.90 16.57 0.09
N ALA A 259 -18.80 16.19 0.74
CA ALA A 259 -17.58 16.98 0.76
C ALA A 259 -16.79 16.77 -0.54
N ARG A 260 -16.37 17.87 -1.16
CA ARG A 260 -15.68 17.91 -2.46
C ARG A 260 -14.26 18.40 -2.25
N LEU A 261 -13.29 17.62 -2.68
CA LEU A 261 -11.90 17.71 -2.24
C LEU A 261 -11.00 18.20 -3.37
N HIS A 262 -10.31 17.27 -4.03
CA HIS A 262 -9.34 17.57 -5.09
C HIS A 262 -9.95 17.34 -6.49
N PRO A 263 -9.48 18.05 -7.53
CA PRO A 263 -9.81 17.74 -8.93
C PRO A 263 -9.53 16.28 -9.28
N LEU A 264 -10.44 15.63 -10.04
CA LEU A 264 -10.24 14.23 -10.43
C LEU A 264 -9.01 14.03 -11.34
N GLN A 265 -8.60 15.07 -12.06
CA GLN A 265 -7.41 15.04 -12.93
C GLN A 265 -6.12 14.81 -12.13
N GLU A 266 -5.99 15.37 -10.92
CA GLU A 266 -4.79 15.23 -10.07
C GLU A 266 -4.62 13.78 -9.62
N PHE A 267 -5.68 13.17 -9.08
CA PHE A 267 -5.74 11.74 -8.77
C PHE A 267 -5.37 10.86 -9.99
N ILE A 268 -5.89 11.21 -11.17
CA ILE A 268 -5.65 10.49 -12.42
C ILE A 268 -4.18 10.57 -12.84
N ASP A 269 -3.55 11.75 -12.73
CA ASP A 269 -2.16 11.96 -13.13
C ASP A 269 -1.15 11.34 -12.16
N ASP A 270 -1.47 11.25 -10.87
CA ASP A 270 -0.74 10.44 -9.89
C ASP A 270 -0.71 8.95 -10.28
N VAL A 271 -1.89 8.37 -10.56
CA VAL A 271 -2.02 6.97 -11.01
C VAL A 271 -1.27 6.73 -12.33
N LYS A 272 -1.37 7.66 -13.29
CA LYS A 272 -0.62 7.59 -14.56
C LYS A 272 0.88 7.63 -14.33
N THR A 273 1.37 8.51 -13.46
CA THR A 273 2.80 8.63 -13.11
C THR A 273 3.34 7.34 -12.54
N PHE A 274 2.64 6.73 -11.57
CA PHE A 274 3.04 5.46 -10.97
C PHE A 274 3.03 4.29 -11.96
N ILE A 275 1.96 4.15 -12.75
CA ILE A 275 1.81 3.06 -13.73
C ILE A 275 2.78 3.18 -14.90
N GLN A 276 3.21 4.39 -15.27
CA GLN A 276 4.22 4.60 -16.32
C GLN A 276 5.65 4.40 -15.83
N ALA A 277 5.90 4.53 -14.53
CA ALA A 277 7.22 4.34 -13.91
C ALA A 277 7.48 2.90 -13.43
N THR A 278 6.48 2.02 -13.38
CA THR A 278 6.56 0.70 -12.73
C THR A 278 5.96 -0.44 -13.57
N ASP A 279 6.20 -1.69 -13.13
CA ASP A 279 5.59 -2.91 -13.66
C ASP A 279 4.53 -3.49 -12.67
N GLU A 280 4.09 -2.66 -11.72
CA GLU A 280 3.10 -2.98 -10.69
C GLU A 280 1.68 -3.01 -11.26
N ILE A 281 0.81 -3.84 -10.70
CA ILE A 281 -0.62 -3.88 -11.06
C ILE A 281 -1.41 -3.11 -9.99
N VAL A 282 -2.15 -2.08 -10.40
CA VAL A 282 -3.01 -1.28 -9.52
C VAL A 282 -4.46 -1.50 -9.90
N ILE A 283 -5.32 -1.73 -8.91
CA ILE A 283 -6.77 -1.65 -9.04
C ILE A 283 -7.19 -0.22 -8.70
N LEU A 284 -7.87 0.44 -9.64
CA LEU A 284 -8.61 1.66 -9.41
C LEU A 284 -10.10 1.33 -9.47
N ASP A 285 -10.77 1.39 -8.33
CA ASP A 285 -12.19 1.10 -8.21
C ASP A 285 -12.97 2.41 -8.10
N ALA A 286 -13.70 2.78 -9.16
CA ALA A 286 -14.68 3.84 -9.11
C ALA A 286 -15.90 3.33 -8.30
N HIS A 287 -15.78 3.41 -6.98
CA HIS A 287 -16.59 2.68 -6.03
C HIS A 287 -17.91 3.39 -5.70
N GLU A 288 -17.87 4.72 -5.58
CA GLU A 288 -19.05 5.54 -5.26
C GLU A 288 -19.13 6.81 -6.10
N PHE A 289 -20.35 7.34 -6.17
CA PHE A 289 -20.71 8.45 -7.05
C PHE A 289 -21.55 9.52 -6.29
N PRO A 290 -21.07 10.01 -5.13
CA PRO A 290 -21.93 10.63 -4.12
C PRO A 290 -22.54 11.99 -4.50
N GLN A 291 -22.10 12.65 -5.58
CA GLN A 291 -22.57 13.97 -5.99
C GLN A 291 -22.74 14.11 -7.51
N GLY A 292 -23.90 14.62 -7.95
CA GLY A 292 -24.16 14.97 -9.35
C GLY A 292 -24.54 13.82 -10.29
N PHE A 293 -24.56 12.58 -9.82
CA PHE A 293 -25.05 11.42 -10.58
C PHE A 293 -26.57 11.26 -10.38
N GLY A 294 -27.28 10.98 -11.47
CA GLY A 294 -28.71 10.71 -11.47
C GLY A 294 -29.03 9.22 -11.35
N SER A 295 -30.32 8.86 -11.47
CA SER A 295 -30.75 7.46 -11.55
C SER A 295 -30.52 6.81 -12.93
N ASP A 296 -30.06 7.59 -13.91
CA ASP A 296 -29.76 7.14 -15.28
C ASP A 296 -28.27 7.17 -15.61
N LEU A 297 -27.90 6.48 -16.70
CA LEU A 297 -26.50 6.26 -17.10
C LEU A 297 -25.81 7.45 -17.76
N THR A 298 -26.44 8.62 -17.91
CA THR A 298 -25.86 9.74 -18.68
C THR A 298 -24.55 10.25 -18.06
N VAL A 299 -24.55 10.59 -16.76
CA VAL A 299 -23.34 11.07 -16.07
C VAL A 299 -22.30 9.96 -15.94
N HIS A 300 -22.73 8.72 -15.72
CA HIS A 300 -21.86 7.55 -15.71
C HIS A 300 -21.11 7.34 -17.04
N ARG A 301 -21.77 7.54 -18.18
CA ARG A 301 -21.14 7.46 -19.52
C ARG A 301 -20.20 8.64 -19.81
N LEU A 302 -20.51 9.84 -19.31
CA LEU A 302 -19.59 10.97 -19.37
C LEU A 302 -18.31 10.67 -18.57
N LEU A 303 -18.44 10.07 -17.38
CA LEU A 303 -17.28 9.65 -16.59
C LEU A 303 -16.50 8.50 -17.27
N GLU A 304 -17.17 7.49 -17.83
CA GLU A 304 -16.47 6.42 -18.59
C GLU A 304 -15.68 7.01 -19.76
N THR A 305 -16.27 7.96 -20.50
CA THR A 305 -15.60 8.61 -21.64
C THR A 305 -14.33 9.33 -21.19
N TYR A 306 -14.42 10.14 -20.14
CA TYR A 306 -13.28 10.85 -19.55
C TYR A 306 -12.21 9.89 -19.00
N LEU A 307 -12.59 8.85 -18.26
CA LEU A 307 -11.64 7.83 -17.77
C LEU A 307 -10.99 7.05 -18.92
N ARG A 308 -11.72 6.75 -20.00
CA ARG A 308 -11.19 6.09 -21.20
C ARG A 308 -10.18 6.97 -21.92
N GLU A 309 -10.44 8.27 -22.05
CA GLU A 309 -9.52 9.25 -22.63
C GLU A 309 -8.22 9.39 -21.80
N GLN A 310 -8.33 9.41 -20.47
CA GLN A 310 -7.18 9.60 -19.58
C GLN A 310 -6.35 8.34 -19.30
N LEU A 311 -7.01 7.18 -19.18
CA LEU A 311 -6.43 5.96 -18.62
C LEU A 311 -6.52 4.74 -19.56
N GLY A 312 -7.36 4.77 -20.58
CA GLY A 312 -7.68 3.59 -21.40
C GLY A 312 -6.50 2.95 -22.14
N THR A 313 -5.40 3.70 -22.33
CA THR A 313 -4.15 3.17 -22.90
C THR A 313 -3.29 2.39 -21.89
N LEU A 314 -3.58 2.49 -20.59
CA LEU A 314 -2.91 1.80 -19.48
C LEU A 314 -3.76 0.64 -18.90
N THR A 315 -5.07 0.67 -19.16
CA THR A 315 -6.06 -0.26 -18.58
C THR A 315 -5.95 -1.69 -19.11
N VAL A 316 -6.10 -2.67 -18.22
CA VAL A 316 -6.16 -4.11 -18.51
C VAL A 316 -7.51 -4.44 -19.16
N PRO A 317 -7.55 -5.02 -20.38
CA PRO A 317 -8.80 -5.25 -21.09
C PRO A 317 -9.69 -6.26 -20.37
N LYS A 318 -11.01 -6.04 -20.45
CA LYS A 318 -12.09 -6.88 -19.85
C LYS A 318 -12.19 -8.30 -20.45
N SER A 319 -11.27 -8.68 -21.33
CA SER A 319 -11.03 -10.09 -21.69
C SER A 319 -10.37 -10.88 -20.56
N LEU A 320 -9.69 -10.20 -19.63
CA LEU A 320 -9.29 -10.72 -18.33
C LEU A 320 -10.33 -10.32 -17.26
N SER A 321 -10.31 -10.99 -16.11
CA SER A 321 -11.28 -10.76 -15.03
C SER A 321 -10.70 -11.09 -13.66
N TRP A 322 -11.51 -10.95 -12.59
CA TRP A 322 -11.09 -11.25 -11.21
C TRP A 322 -10.55 -12.67 -10.98
N SER A 323 -10.89 -13.64 -11.83
CA SER A 323 -10.36 -15.01 -11.77
C SER A 323 -9.10 -15.24 -12.62
N SER A 324 -8.59 -14.20 -13.31
CA SER A 324 -7.34 -14.25 -14.07
C SER A 324 -6.12 -14.20 -13.16
N THR A 325 -5.00 -14.75 -13.63
CA THR A 325 -3.74 -14.71 -12.87
C THR A 325 -3.01 -13.38 -13.00
N LEU A 326 -2.18 -13.05 -12.02
CA LEU A 326 -1.26 -11.93 -12.11
C LEU A 326 -0.34 -12.06 -13.35
N GLY A 327 0.07 -13.29 -13.70
CA GLY A 327 0.83 -13.58 -14.91
C GLY A 327 0.09 -13.21 -16.20
N GLU A 328 -1.20 -13.52 -16.30
CA GLU A 328 -2.05 -13.11 -17.43
C GLU A 328 -2.13 -11.58 -17.52
N VAL A 329 -2.36 -10.89 -16.40
CA VAL A 329 -2.39 -9.42 -16.36
C VAL A 329 -1.04 -8.84 -16.79
N TRP A 330 0.08 -9.34 -16.26
CA TRP A 330 1.41 -8.90 -16.67
C TRP A 330 1.66 -9.13 -18.17
N SER A 331 1.23 -10.27 -18.72
CA SER A 331 1.38 -10.61 -20.14
C SER A 331 0.62 -9.68 -21.09
N SER A 332 -0.45 -9.03 -20.62
CA SER A 332 -1.25 -8.10 -21.43
C SER A 332 -0.53 -6.81 -21.83
N GLY A 333 0.63 -6.50 -21.21
CA GLY A 333 1.30 -5.21 -21.36
C GLY A 333 0.52 -4.03 -20.78
N LYS A 334 -0.50 -4.29 -19.96
CA LYS A 334 -1.35 -3.32 -19.24
C LYS A 334 -1.34 -3.61 -17.74
N ARG A 335 -1.60 -2.60 -16.93
CA ARG A 335 -1.28 -2.61 -15.49
C ARG A 335 -2.36 -2.01 -14.59
N LEU A 336 -3.22 -1.16 -15.13
CA LEU A 336 -4.32 -0.57 -14.39
C LEU A 336 -5.59 -1.43 -14.55
N ILE A 337 -6.11 -2.01 -13.49
CA ILE A 337 -7.45 -2.62 -13.49
C ILE A 337 -8.43 -1.51 -13.12
N LEU A 338 -9.28 -1.09 -14.07
CA LEU A 338 -10.30 -0.07 -13.84
C LEU A 338 -11.64 -0.74 -13.58
N SER A 339 -12.04 -0.86 -12.32
CA SER A 339 -13.34 -1.38 -11.92
C SER A 339 -14.33 -0.26 -11.59
N TYR A 340 -15.62 -0.54 -11.73
CA TYR A 340 -16.66 0.49 -11.67
C TYR A 340 -17.95 -0.06 -11.05
N ASN A 341 -18.48 0.61 -10.03
CA ASN A 341 -19.64 0.14 -9.26
C ASN A 341 -20.99 0.47 -9.93
N GLN A 342 -21.15 0.12 -11.21
CA GLN A 342 -22.40 0.27 -11.95
C GLN A 342 -22.55 -0.86 -12.98
N GLN A 343 -23.33 -1.88 -12.62
CA GLN A 343 -23.41 -3.14 -13.38
C GLN A 343 -23.92 -2.98 -14.82
N GLN A 344 -24.82 -2.03 -15.09
CA GLN A 344 -25.35 -1.81 -16.44
C GLN A 344 -24.31 -1.13 -17.36
N LEU A 345 -23.54 -0.17 -16.82
CA LEU A 345 -22.44 0.47 -17.53
C LEU A 345 -21.34 -0.55 -17.83
N VAL A 346 -20.89 -1.28 -16.79
CA VAL A 346 -19.92 -2.38 -16.89
C VAL A 346 -20.36 -3.39 -17.93
N ALA A 347 -21.62 -3.81 -17.95
CA ALA A 347 -22.12 -4.78 -18.94
C ALA A 347 -21.92 -4.30 -20.39
N SER A 348 -22.12 -3.00 -20.67
CA SER A 348 -21.92 -2.41 -22.00
C SER A 348 -20.47 -2.04 -22.35
N SER A 349 -19.58 -1.94 -21.37
CA SER A 349 -18.18 -1.54 -21.57
C SER A 349 -17.27 -2.71 -21.97
N ASP A 350 -16.25 -2.43 -22.78
CA ASP A 350 -15.07 -3.27 -23.07
C ASP A 350 -13.88 -2.96 -22.14
N LEU A 351 -13.95 -1.84 -21.41
CA LEU A 351 -12.89 -1.29 -20.57
C LEU A 351 -13.10 -1.61 -19.10
N LEU A 352 -14.33 -1.42 -18.62
CA LEU A 352 -14.64 -1.43 -17.19
C LEU A 352 -14.85 -2.85 -16.64
N TRP A 353 -14.17 -3.15 -15.54
CA TRP A 353 -14.35 -4.36 -14.75
C TRP A 353 -15.51 -4.17 -13.74
N THR A 354 -16.12 -5.27 -13.30
CA THR A 354 -17.12 -5.24 -12.22
C THR A 354 -16.49 -4.66 -10.95
N GLY A 355 -17.12 -3.64 -10.34
CA GLY A 355 -16.70 -3.03 -9.08
C GLY A 355 -16.42 -4.04 -7.97
N VAL A 356 -15.48 -3.71 -7.08
CA VAL A 356 -15.07 -4.58 -5.97
C VAL A 356 -16.14 -4.60 -4.88
N SER A 357 -16.36 -5.75 -4.23
CA SER A 357 -17.36 -5.87 -3.16
C SER A 357 -16.73 -5.71 -1.78
N GLN A 358 -16.72 -4.47 -1.31
CA GLN A 358 -16.22 -4.13 0.02
C GLN A 358 -17.07 -4.78 1.12
N GLN A 359 -16.40 -5.39 2.10
CA GLN A 359 -17.04 -5.98 3.28
C GLN A 359 -16.81 -5.07 4.49
N TRP A 360 -17.65 -4.04 4.63
CA TRP A 360 -17.64 -3.15 5.78
C TRP A 360 -18.60 -3.66 6.87
N GLY A 361 -18.04 -3.98 8.06
CA GLY A 361 -18.82 -4.50 9.17
C GLY A 361 -19.57 -3.45 10.00
N ASN A 362 -19.14 -2.19 9.94
CA ASN A 362 -19.67 -1.08 10.75
C ASN A 362 -19.84 -1.44 12.26
N VAL A 363 -18.76 -1.94 12.86
CA VAL A 363 -18.68 -2.42 14.25
C VAL A 363 -17.44 -1.86 14.95
N ASP A 364 -17.60 -1.50 16.22
CA ASP A 364 -16.59 -0.90 17.11
C ASP A 364 -16.07 -1.86 18.19
N THR A 365 -16.48 -3.13 18.15
CA THR A 365 -16.12 -4.17 19.11
C THR A 365 -15.46 -5.38 18.43
N LEU A 366 -14.49 -5.98 19.11
CA LEU A 366 -13.75 -7.15 18.60
C LEU A 366 -14.68 -8.35 18.35
N ASP A 367 -15.64 -8.60 19.24
CA ASP A 367 -16.65 -9.65 19.04
C ASP A 367 -17.59 -9.33 17.86
N GLY A 368 -17.97 -8.06 17.69
CA GLY A 368 -18.73 -7.61 16.51
C GLY A 368 -17.98 -7.88 15.21
N LEU A 369 -16.67 -7.57 15.19
CA LEU A 369 -15.79 -7.82 14.05
C LEU A 369 -15.64 -9.31 13.76
N TYR A 370 -15.39 -10.15 14.77
CA TYR A 370 -15.30 -11.61 14.57
C TYR A 370 -16.61 -12.20 14.04
N ASN A 371 -17.76 -11.79 14.59
CA ASN A 371 -19.07 -12.25 14.10
C ASN A 371 -19.34 -11.80 12.66
N TYR A 372 -18.97 -10.57 12.30
CA TYR A 372 -19.08 -10.07 10.93
C TYR A 372 -18.18 -10.84 9.96
N LEU A 373 -16.89 -10.98 10.29
CA LEU A 373 -15.91 -11.69 9.45
C LEU A 373 -16.29 -13.16 9.25
N ALA A 374 -16.72 -13.86 10.31
CA ALA A 374 -17.28 -15.20 10.20
C ALA A 374 -18.56 -15.25 9.33
N GLY A 375 -19.35 -14.17 9.32
CA GLY A 375 -20.53 -14.02 8.48
C GLY A 375 -20.25 -13.73 7.00
N VAL A 376 -19.05 -13.26 6.62
CA VAL A 376 -18.69 -12.98 5.21
C VAL A 376 -17.71 -13.98 4.61
N MET A 377 -16.80 -14.56 5.40
CA MET A 377 -15.81 -15.54 4.90
C MET A 377 -16.36 -16.98 4.75
N ASN A 378 -17.56 -17.27 5.26
CA ASN A 378 -18.23 -18.57 5.14
C ASN A 378 -19.33 -18.56 4.05
N LYS A 379 -19.08 -17.92 2.90
CA LYS A 379 -20.03 -17.76 1.77
C LYS A 379 -19.34 -18.04 0.43
#